data_AF-A0A9P0M035-F1
#
_entry.id   AF-A0A9P0M035-F1
#
_cell.length_a   1.000
_cell.length_b   1.000
_cell.length_c   1.000
_cell.angle_alpha   90.00
_cell.angle_beta   90.00
_cell.angle_gamma   90.00
#
_symmetry.space_group_name_H-M   'P 1'
#
loop_
_entity.id
_entity.type
_entity.pdbx_description
1 polymer ?
#
loop_
_entity_poly.entity_id
_entity_poly.type
_entity_poly.pdbx_seq_one_letter_code
_entity_poly.pdbx_strand_id
1 'polypeptide(L)'
;MENDLSYHVEEAARAEEEVSVLKAYVEDIKRKVSDMVVEANTDNAELNKLITENTKLKHRLAILSIAIAEEQMQSKPTISDSSKMESITDILHQLFHTAICAAFPDITDPPVVIAVAASNPKFGDYQCNSAMPIANIYKQSGKKVTPRNLAQKILDNLPSHPMVEKCEIAGPGFINIFLNRDYAVKKLQAIFQNGVQPPTVERKKIIIDFSSPNIAKEMHVGHLRSTIIGETIARLLEFLNFEVHRINHIGDWGTQFGMLIAHLQDRFPDHLEKMPPISDLQSFYKEAKERFDEDEEFKKRAYDSVVKLQSFEPKHIKAWKLICDVSRKEFQKIYDRLDITLKERGESFYQTRTEKIVKELEEAGFLENDDGRKIMWGDESTTVPFTIVKSDGGFTYDSSDMAAIKHRLQEEKADWVIYVVDSGQATHFQILFACAKKAGILDPKKHRVDFVGFGVVLGEDKKKFKTRSGDSIRLVDLLDKGLEKALDKLKEKGRDKVR
;
A
#
# COMPACT_ATOMS: atom_id res chain seq x y z
N MET A 1 2.13 -46.74 -83.71
CA MET A 1 2.85 -45.51 -83.32
C MET A 1 2.22 -44.24 -83.88
N GLU A 2 1.48 -44.25 -84.99
CA GLU A 2 0.83 -43.02 -85.52
C GLU A 2 -0.49 -42.62 -84.79
N ASN A 3 -1.24 -43.56 -84.20
CA ASN A 3 -2.50 -43.23 -83.50
C ASN A 3 -2.33 -42.60 -82.10
N ASP A 4 -1.23 -42.85 -81.38
CA ASP A 4 -0.98 -42.23 -80.06
C ASP A 4 -0.53 -40.77 -80.21
N LEU A 5 0.22 -40.45 -81.26
CA LEU A 5 0.74 -39.10 -81.47
C LEU A 5 -0.38 -38.11 -81.81
N SER A 6 -1.38 -38.52 -82.60
CA SER A 6 -2.53 -37.69 -82.94
C SER A 6 -3.41 -37.37 -81.73
N TYR A 7 -3.58 -38.34 -80.82
CA TYR A 7 -4.36 -38.16 -79.59
C TYR A 7 -3.71 -37.14 -78.64
N HIS A 8 -2.40 -37.25 -78.44
CA HIS A 8 -1.66 -36.31 -77.57
C HIS A 8 -1.55 -34.89 -78.16
N VAL A 9 -1.56 -34.74 -79.49
CA VAL A 9 -1.59 -33.42 -80.14
C VAL A 9 -2.95 -32.74 -79.97
N GLU A 10 -4.06 -33.47 -80.07
CA GLU A 10 -5.40 -32.91 -79.80
C GLU A 10 -5.61 -32.57 -78.32
N GLU A 11 -5.10 -33.37 -77.38
CA GLU A 11 -5.15 -33.01 -75.95
C GLU A 11 -4.30 -31.78 -75.64
N ALA A 12 -3.11 -31.66 -76.23
CA ALA A 12 -2.27 -30.48 -76.05
C ALA A 12 -2.96 -29.21 -76.59
N ALA A 13 -3.63 -29.30 -77.74
CA ALA A 13 -4.37 -28.17 -78.31
C ALA A 13 -5.55 -27.73 -77.43
N ARG A 14 -6.31 -28.68 -76.84
CA ARG A 14 -7.38 -28.34 -75.88
C ARG A 14 -6.84 -27.74 -74.59
N ALA A 15 -5.72 -28.26 -74.08
CA ALA A 15 -5.08 -27.72 -72.89
C ALA A 15 -4.56 -26.29 -73.11
N GLU A 16 -4.04 -25.98 -74.31
CA GLU A 16 -3.63 -24.61 -74.66
C GLU A 16 -4.83 -23.65 -74.73
N GLU A 17 -5.97 -24.12 -75.24
CA GLU A 17 -7.20 -23.32 -75.30
C GLU A 17 -7.77 -23.04 -73.90
N GLU A 18 -7.80 -24.05 -73.01
CA GLU A 18 -8.20 -23.88 -71.61
C GLU A 18 -7.26 -22.93 -70.85
N VAL A 19 -5.95 -23.03 -71.07
CA VAL A 19 -4.97 -22.11 -70.47
C VAL A 19 -5.16 -20.68 -70.96
N SER A 20 -5.54 -20.49 -72.22
CA SER A 20 -5.82 -19.17 -72.79
C SER A 20 -7.07 -18.53 -72.14
N VAL A 21 -8.14 -19.30 -71.98
CA VAL A 21 -9.37 -18.85 -71.31
C VAL A 21 -9.12 -18.52 -69.83
N LEU A 22 -8.38 -19.36 -69.12
CA LEU A 22 -8.02 -19.13 -67.72
C LEU A 22 -7.15 -17.88 -67.55
N LYS A 23 -6.20 -17.63 -68.46
CA LYS A 23 -5.38 -16.41 -68.44
C LYS A 23 -6.25 -15.16 -68.62
N ALA A 24 -7.19 -15.17 -69.57
CA ALA A 24 -8.11 -14.06 -69.77
C ALA A 24 -9.00 -13.80 -68.54
N TYR A 25 -9.46 -14.87 -67.88
CA TYR A 25 -10.29 -14.77 -66.67
C TYR A 25 -9.49 -14.22 -65.47
N VAL A 26 -8.24 -14.65 -65.31
CA VAL A 26 -7.33 -14.12 -64.28
C VAL A 26 -7.02 -12.64 -64.51
N GLU A 27 -6.90 -12.21 -65.75
CA GLU A 27 -6.63 -10.82 -66.10
C GLU A 27 -7.84 -9.90 -65.83
N ASP A 28 -9.07 -10.37 -66.11
CA ASP A 28 -10.30 -9.65 -65.76
C ASP A 28 -10.51 -9.57 -64.24
N ILE A 29 -10.23 -10.64 -63.50
CA ILE A 29 -10.25 -10.61 -62.02
C ILE A 29 -9.22 -9.63 -61.47
N LYS A 30 -7.98 -9.65 -61.99
CA LYS A 30 -6.94 -8.68 -61.57
C LYS A 30 -7.36 -7.24 -61.82
N ARG A 31 -8.01 -6.97 -62.95
CA ARG A 31 -8.54 -5.63 -63.25
C ARG A 31 -9.64 -5.23 -62.28
N LYS A 32 -10.63 -6.09 -62.04
CA LYS A 32 -11.72 -5.84 -61.07
C LYS A 32 -11.21 -5.63 -59.64
N VAL A 33 -10.20 -6.39 -59.20
CA VAL A 33 -9.57 -6.21 -57.89
C VAL A 33 -8.81 -4.89 -57.83
N SER A 34 -8.10 -4.50 -58.89
CA SER A 34 -7.40 -3.22 -58.96
C SER A 34 -8.37 -2.03 -58.89
N ASP A 35 -9.51 -2.12 -59.58
CA ASP A 35 -10.54 -1.07 -59.55
C ASP A 35 -11.20 -0.95 -58.16
N MET A 36 -11.47 -2.08 -57.49
CA MET A 36 -11.97 -2.09 -56.10
C MET A 36 -10.97 -1.52 -55.08
N VAL A 37 -9.66 -1.68 -55.31
CA VAL A 37 -8.61 -1.13 -54.44
C VAL A 37 -8.47 0.39 -54.60
N VAL A 38 -8.82 0.94 -55.78
CA VAL A 38 -8.84 2.39 -56.01
C VAL A 38 -10.05 3.05 -55.34
N GLU A 39 -11.23 2.42 -55.39
CA GLU A 39 -12.43 2.90 -54.68
C GLU A 39 -12.31 2.78 -53.15
N ALA A 40 -11.67 1.74 -52.63
CA ALA A 40 -11.48 1.57 -51.18
C ALA A 40 -10.51 2.59 -50.54
N ASN A 41 -9.59 3.16 -51.32
CA ASN A 41 -8.58 4.10 -50.81
C ASN A 41 -8.99 5.57 -50.84
N THR A 42 -10.10 5.92 -51.50
CA THR A 42 -10.47 7.34 -51.70
C THR A 42 -11.54 7.86 -50.74
N ASP A 43 -12.34 7.01 -50.07
CA ASP A 43 -13.49 7.48 -49.25
C ASP A 43 -13.60 6.92 -47.83
N ASN A 44 -12.53 6.35 -47.25
CA ASN A 44 -12.57 5.96 -45.84
C ASN A 44 -12.17 7.14 -44.92
N ALA A 45 -13.15 8.01 -44.64
CA ALA A 45 -12.98 9.19 -43.78
C ALA A 45 -12.41 8.85 -42.39
N GLU A 46 -12.71 7.65 -41.86
CA GLU A 46 -12.19 7.17 -40.58
C GLU A 46 -10.70 6.80 -40.66
N LEU A 47 -10.27 6.17 -41.75
CA LEU A 47 -8.85 5.87 -42.01
C LEU A 47 -8.03 7.16 -42.14
N ASN A 48 -8.53 8.15 -42.87
CA ASN A 48 -7.87 9.45 -43.01
C ASN A 48 -7.80 10.20 -41.67
N LYS A 49 -8.84 10.10 -40.83
CA LYS A 49 -8.84 10.64 -39.46
C LYS A 49 -7.79 9.97 -38.58
N LEU A 50 -7.69 8.64 -38.61
CA LEU A 50 -6.69 7.87 -37.86
C LEU A 50 -5.26 8.15 -38.32
N ILE A 51 -5.02 8.29 -39.64
CA ILE A 51 -3.70 8.68 -40.19
C ILE A 51 -3.31 10.08 -39.71
N THR A 52 -4.26 11.02 -39.74
CA THR A 52 -4.04 12.40 -39.27
C THR A 52 -3.75 12.43 -37.77
N GLU A 53 -4.49 11.67 -36.97
CA GLU A 53 -4.30 11.57 -35.53
C GLU A 53 -2.96 10.91 -35.17
N ASN A 54 -2.59 9.83 -35.86
CA ASN A 54 -1.28 9.17 -35.68
C ASN A 54 -0.12 10.13 -35.99
N THR A 55 -0.27 10.93 -37.06
CA THR A 55 0.74 11.95 -37.43
C THR A 55 0.85 13.05 -36.37
N LYS A 56 -0.29 13.53 -35.85
CA LYS A 56 -0.32 14.50 -34.73
C LYS A 56 0.31 13.92 -33.47
N LEU A 57 0.03 12.68 -33.13
CA LEU A 57 0.60 12.01 -31.96
C LEU A 57 2.11 11.80 -32.10
N LYS A 58 2.60 11.36 -33.26
CA LYS A 58 4.04 11.25 -33.54
C LYS A 58 4.74 12.60 -33.44
N HIS A 59 4.13 13.66 -33.96
CA HIS A 59 4.67 15.01 -33.82
C HIS A 59 4.68 15.46 -32.35
N ARG A 60 3.63 15.17 -31.58
CA ARG A 60 3.56 15.48 -30.15
C ARG A 60 4.59 14.69 -29.34
N LEU A 61 4.83 13.43 -29.68
CA LEU A 61 5.91 12.61 -29.13
C LEU A 61 7.28 13.22 -29.44
N ALA A 62 7.53 13.65 -30.68
CA ALA A 62 8.78 14.31 -31.03
C ALA A 62 8.98 15.63 -30.26
N ILE A 63 7.93 16.46 -30.13
CA ILE A 63 7.96 17.68 -29.32
C ILE A 63 8.23 17.36 -27.85
N LEU A 64 7.55 16.36 -27.28
CA LEU A 64 7.79 15.96 -25.89
C LEU A 64 9.19 15.40 -25.69
N SER A 65 9.71 14.59 -26.61
CA SER A 65 11.09 14.10 -26.55
C SER A 65 12.11 15.23 -26.64
N ILE A 66 11.85 16.24 -27.48
CA ILE A 66 12.68 17.45 -27.55
C ILE A 66 12.56 18.25 -26.26
N ALA A 67 11.35 18.45 -25.73
CA ALA A 67 11.12 19.18 -24.48
C ALA A 67 11.76 18.47 -23.28
N ILE A 68 11.73 17.13 -23.23
CA ILE A 68 12.43 16.32 -22.23
C ILE A 68 13.94 16.47 -22.39
N ALA A 69 14.47 16.41 -23.62
CA ALA A 69 15.88 16.63 -23.88
C ALA A 69 16.32 18.06 -23.55
N GLU A 70 15.48 19.05 -23.84
CA GLU A 70 15.67 20.46 -23.49
C GLU A 70 15.58 20.68 -21.98
N GLU A 71 14.67 20.05 -21.25
CA GLU A 71 14.65 20.06 -19.77
C GLU A 71 15.89 19.37 -19.20
N GLN A 72 16.35 18.28 -19.80
CA GLN A 72 17.59 17.59 -19.43
C GLN A 72 18.84 18.43 -19.75
N MET A 73 18.77 19.36 -20.72
CA MET A 73 19.88 20.26 -21.09
C MET A 73 19.81 21.62 -20.38
N GLN A 74 18.61 22.14 -20.11
CA GLN A 74 18.33 23.40 -19.41
C GLN A 74 18.37 23.22 -17.89
N SER A 75 18.17 22.00 -17.39
CA SER A 75 18.85 21.59 -16.17
C SER A 75 20.34 21.61 -16.49
N LYS A 76 20.97 22.78 -16.33
CA LYS A 76 22.39 22.84 -16.01
C LYS A 76 22.64 21.72 -15.00
N PRO A 77 23.75 20.98 -15.09
CA PRO A 77 24.24 20.30 -13.92
C PRO A 77 24.65 21.41 -12.94
N THR A 78 23.68 22.01 -12.23
CA THR A 78 23.80 22.02 -10.77
C THR A 78 24.17 20.59 -10.48
N ILE A 79 25.47 20.34 -10.31
CA ILE A 79 26.10 19.08 -9.90
C ILE A 79 24.99 18.14 -9.50
N SER A 80 24.55 17.26 -10.41
CA SER A 80 23.33 16.45 -10.27
C SER A 80 23.25 15.99 -8.84
N ASP A 81 22.43 16.64 -8.00
CA ASP A 81 22.66 16.78 -6.55
C ASP A 81 23.40 15.56 -5.99
N SER A 82 24.74 15.57 -6.05
CA SER A 82 25.51 14.31 -6.03
C SER A 82 25.55 13.70 -4.63
N SER A 83 24.87 14.41 -3.71
CA SER A 83 24.57 14.08 -2.33
C SER A 83 23.44 13.05 -2.20
N LYS A 84 22.56 12.90 -3.21
CA LYS A 84 21.37 12.04 -3.10
C LYS A 84 21.67 10.60 -3.49
N MET A 85 21.20 9.66 -2.67
CA MET A 85 21.33 8.24 -2.95
C MET A 85 20.29 7.81 -3.98
N GLU A 86 20.72 7.01 -4.95
CA GLU A 86 19.82 6.42 -5.94
C GLU A 86 19.81 4.91 -5.72
N SER A 87 18.66 4.30 -5.95
CA SER A 87 18.52 2.84 -5.90
C SER A 87 19.23 2.23 -7.11
N ILE A 88 20.29 1.46 -6.86
CA ILE A 88 21.02 0.74 -7.92
C ILE A 88 20.06 -0.16 -8.71
N THR A 89 19.14 -0.83 -8.01
CA THR A 89 18.15 -1.70 -8.66
C THR A 89 17.19 -0.93 -9.54
N ASP A 90 16.78 0.29 -9.15
CA ASP A 90 15.84 1.08 -9.95
C ASP A 90 16.51 1.63 -11.20
N ILE A 91 17.76 2.08 -11.09
CA ILE A 91 18.57 2.50 -12.25
C ILE A 91 18.74 1.32 -13.21
N LEU A 92 19.15 0.14 -12.72
CA LEU A 92 19.28 -1.05 -13.55
C LEU A 92 17.93 -1.42 -14.19
N HIS A 93 16.84 -1.39 -13.42
CA HIS A 93 15.51 -1.68 -13.95
C HIS A 93 15.13 -0.73 -15.08
N GLN A 94 15.36 0.59 -14.93
CA GLN A 94 15.09 1.57 -15.98
C GLN A 94 15.96 1.37 -17.22
N LEU A 95 17.26 1.12 -17.04
CA LEU A 95 18.19 0.86 -18.14
C LEU A 95 17.76 -0.37 -18.95
N PHE A 96 17.47 -1.47 -18.27
CA PHE A 96 17.03 -2.71 -18.91
C PHE A 96 15.62 -2.60 -19.47
N HIS A 97 14.71 -1.88 -18.83
CA HIS A 97 13.37 -1.61 -19.39
C HIS A 97 13.48 -0.89 -20.73
N THR A 98 14.25 0.21 -20.80
CA THR A 98 14.48 0.94 -22.04
C THR A 98 15.11 0.06 -23.12
N ALA A 99 16.12 -0.72 -22.76
CA ALA A 99 16.79 -1.64 -23.69
C ALA A 99 15.84 -2.73 -24.22
N ILE A 100 14.99 -3.28 -23.37
CA ILE A 100 14.03 -4.33 -23.71
C ILE A 100 12.92 -3.76 -24.61
N CYS A 101 12.37 -2.59 -24.29
CA CYS A 101 11.36 -1.93 -25.11
C CYS A 101 11.91 -1.56 -26.50
N ALA A 102 13.18 -1.16 -26.59
CA ALA A 102 13.84 -0.90 -27.88
C ALA A 102 14.08 -2.20 -28.66
N ALA A 103 14.50 -3.28 -27.98
CA ALA A 103 14.78 -4.57 -28.62
C ALA A 103 13.51 -5.33 -29.06
N PHE A 104 12.40 -5.15 -28.33
CA PHE A 104 11.14 -5.89 -28.52
C PHE A 104 9.92 -4.95 -28.45
N PRO A 105 9.74 -4.06 -29.43
CA PRO A 105 8.60 -3.12 -29.45
C PRO A 105 7.24 -3.82 -29.56
N ASP A 106 7.22 -5.09 -29.97
CA ASP A 106 6.02 -5.92 -30.10
C ASP A 106 5.43 -6.35 -28.75
N ILE A 107 6.18 -6.22 -27.65
CA ILE A 107 5.77 -6.68 -26.31
C ILE A 107 5.32 -5.49 -25.49
N THR A 108 4.03 -5.48 -25.14
CA THR A 108 3.47 -4.52 -24.19
C THR A 108 3.87 -4.92 -22.76
N ASP A 109 4.45 -3.98 -22.01
CA ASP A 109 4.88 -4.14 -20.61
C ASP A 109 5.80 -5.37 -20.37
N PRO A 110 7.02 -5.36 -20.95
CA PRO A 110 7.88 -6.53 -20.90
C PRO A 110 8.44 -6.76 -19.49
N PRO A 111 8.59 -8.03 -19.05
CA PRO A 111 9.10 -8.33 -17.71
C PRO A 111 10.57 -7.93 -17.57
N VAL A 112 10.87 -7.11 -16.57
CA VAL A 112 12.24 -6.72 -16.21
C VAL A 112 12.60 -7.38 -14.88
N VAL A 113 13.50 -8.37 -14.93
CA VAL A 113 13.88 -9.16 -13.75
C VAL A 113 15.34 -8.91 -13.42
N ILE A 114 15.59 -8.00 -12.48
CA ILE A 114 16.93 -7.74 -11.92
C ILE A 114 17.04 -8.45 -10.57
N ALA A 115 18.08 -9.26 -10.41
CA ALA A 115 18.42 -9.92 -9.16
C ALA A 115 19.83 -9.53 -8.71
N VAL A 116 20.08 -9.56 -7.41
CA VAL A 116 21.46 -9.54 -6.90
C VAL A 116 22.12 -10.84 -7.37
N ALA A 117 23.29 -10.74 -7.99
CA ALA A 117 23.99 -11.93 -8.46
C ALA A 117 24.30 -12.86 -7.27
N ALA A 118 24.35 -14.17 -7.53
CA ALA A 118 24.75 -15.13 -6.50
C ALA A 118 26.10 -14.72 -5.90
N SER A 119 26.37 -15.08 -4.64
CA SER A 119 27.54 -14.66 -3.84
C SER A 119 28.93 -14.95 -4.43
N ASN A 120 29.00 -15.50 -5.64
CA ASN A 120 30.22 -15.72 -6.40
C ASN A 120 30.51 -14.53 -7.35
N PRO A 121 31.64 -13.81 -7.16
CA PRO A 121 32.03 -12.66 -7.98
C PRO A 121 32.11 -12.92 -9.50
N LYS A 122 32.18 -14.19 -9.93
CA LYS A 122 32.17 -14.57 -11.36
C LYS A 122 30.84 -14.24 -12.06
N PHE A 123 29.75 -14.07 -11.31
CA PHE A 123 28.44 -13.75 -11.88
C PHE A 123 28.11 -12.25 -11.88
N GLY A 124 29.10 -11.38 -11.59
CA GLY A 124 28.89 -9.95 -11.45
C GLY A 124 28.29 -9.58 -10.10
N ASP A 125 27.84 -8.33 -9.98
CA ASP A 125 27.19 -7.78 -8.79
C ASP A 125 25.66 -7.94 -8.88
N TYR A 126 25.13 -7.79 -10.09
CA TYR A 126 23.71 -7.95 -10.42
C TYR A 126 23.54 -8.85 -11.64
N GLN A 127 22.33 -9.38 -11.82
CA GLN A 127 21.98 -10.22 -12.94
C GLN A 127 20.61 -9.84 -13.50
N CYS A 128 20.50 -9.67 -14.81
CA CYS A 128 19.24 -9.53 -15.52
C CYS A 128 18.80 -10.87 -16.12
N ASN A 129 17.61 -11.31 -15.74
CA ASN A 129 17.02 -12.61 -16.08
C ASN A 129 15.84 -12.49 -17.06
N SER A 130 15.60 -11.29 -17.60
CA SER A 130 14.43 -10.97 -18.44
C SER A 130 14.35 -11.78 -19.75
N ALA A 131 15.48 -12.24 -20.29
CA ALA A 131 15.50 -12.98 -21.55
C ALA A 131 14.70 -14.30 -21.51
N MET A 132 14.62 -14.94 -20.34
CA MET A 132 13.90 -16.21 -20.15
C MET A 132 12.37 -16.02 -20.18
N PRO A 133 11.76 -15.12 -19.38
CA PRO A 133 10.35 -14.76 -19.51
C PRO A 133 9.98 -14.27 -20.92
N ILE A 134 10.81 -13.44 -21.55
CA ILE A 134 10.54 -12.93 -22.91
C ILE A 134 10.54 -14.07 -23.93
N ALA A 135 11.45 -15.04 -23.81
CA ALA A 135 11.45 -16.23 -24.66
C ALA A 135 10.15 -17.05 -24.50
N ASN A 136 9.63 -17.15 -23.27
CA ASN A 136 8.37 -17.84 -23.02
C ASN A 136 7.17 -17.11 -23.65
N ILE A 137 7.14 -15.77 -23.60
CA ILE A 137 6.11 -14.96 -24.28
C ILE A 137 6.13 -15.24 -25.79
N TYR A 138 7.30 -15.17 -26.42
CA TYR A 138 7.41 -15.45 -27.85
C TYR A 138 7.06 -16.89 -28.22
N LYS A 139 7.41 -17.85 -27.36
CA LYS A 139 7.05 -19.26 -27.54
C LYS A 139 5.53 -19.47 -27.51
N GLN A 140 4.82 -18.77 -26.62
CA GLN A 140 3.36 -18.78 -26.56
C GLN A 140 2.74 -18.15 -27.83
N SER A 141 3.39 -17.15 -28.40
CA SER A 141 3.01 -16.55 -29.70
C SER A 141 3.47 -17.35 -30.93
N GLY A 142 3.96 -18.59 -30.75
CA GLY A 142 4.37 -19.48 -31.85
C GLY A 142 5.76 -19.19 -32.45
N LYS A 143 6.51 -18.21 -31.93
CA LYS A 143 7.87 -17.88 -32.39
C LYS A 143 8.90 -18.65 -31.56
N LYS A 144 9.70 -19.52 -32.21
CA LYS A 144 10.86 -20.16 -31.56
C LYS A 144 12.03 -19.19 -31.50
N VAL A 145 12.37 -18.74 -30.30
CA VAL A 145 13.53 -17.88 -30.02
C VAL A 145 14.38 -18.49 -28.93
N THR A 146 15.70 -18.35 -29.02
CA THR A 146 16.63 -18.80 -27.98
C THR A 146 16.85 -17.66 -26.97
N PRO A 147 16.76 -17.92 -25.65
CA PRO A 147 16.94 -16.86 -24.65
C PRO A 147 18.31 -16.17 -24.76
N ARG A 148 19.35 -16.89 -25.18
CA ARG A 148 20.69 -16.32 -25.41
C ARG A 148 20.70 -15.26 -26.52
N ASN A 149 19.96 -15.47 -27.62
CA ASN A 149 19.86 -14.47 -28.69
C ASN A 149 19.05 -13.26 -28.24
N LEU A 150 18.02 -13.47 -27.40
CA LEU A 150 17.27 -12.36 -26.81
C LEU A 150 18.14 -11.54 -25.86
N ALA A 151 18.93 -12.21 -25.02
CA ALA A 151 19.88 -11.55 -24.12
C ALA A 151 20.90 -10.70 -24.90
N GLN A 152 21.40 -11.19 -26.04
CA GLN A 152 22.28 -10.42 -26.92
C GLN A 152 21.57 -9.18 -27.47
N LYS A 153 20.34 -9.32 -27.98
CA LYS A 153 19.56 -8.17 -28.46
C LYS A 153 19.30 -7.12 -27.38
N ILE A 154 19.06 -7.54 -26.13
CA ILE A 154 18.92 -6.62 -25.00
C ILE A 154 20.23 -5.87 -24.75
N LEU A 155 21.36 -6.60 -24.75
CA LEU A 155 22.67 -6.02 -24.52
C LEU A 155 23.08 -5.03 -25.62
N ASP A 156 22.77 -5.35 -26.88
CA ASP A 156 23.06 -4.49 -28.04
C ASP A 156 22.26 -3.17 -28.01
N ASN A 157 21.10 -3.16 -27.34
CA ASN A 157 20.25 -1.98 -27.16
C ASN A 157 20.40 -1.35 -25.76
N LEU A 158 21.36 -1.80 -24.94
CA LEU A 158 21.56 -1.29 -23.60
C LEU A 158 22.21 0.11 -23.66
N PRO A 159 21.57 1.17 -23.14
CA PRO A 159 22.18 2.48 -23.08
C PRO A 159 23.42 2.47 -22.16
N SER A 160 24.46 3.21 -22.55
CA SER A 160 25.66 3.38 -21.73
C SER A 160 25.33 4.16 -20.46
N HIS A 161 25.84 3.71 -19.31
CA HIS A 161 25.61 4.36 -18.02
C HIS A 161 26.86 4.28 -17.13
N PRO A 162 27.28 5.38 -16.45
CA PRO A 162 28.53 5.41 -15.66
C PRO A 162 28.64 4.37 -14.54
N MET A 163 27.50 3.88 -14.05
CA MET A 163 27.42 2.85 -13.01
C MET A 163 27.82 1.46 -13.49
N VAL A 164 27.70 1.17 -14.79
CA VAL A 164 27.94 -0.17 -15.35
C VAL A 164 29.32 -0.19 -15.99
N GLU A 165 30.21 -1.06 -15.51
CA GLU A 165 31.53 -1.28 -16.10
C GLU A 165 31.44 -2.17 -17.34
N LYS A 166 30.75 -3.30 -17.19
CA LYS A 166 30.53 -4.26 -18.27
C LYS A 166 29.32 -5.15 -17.98
N CYS A 167 28.78 -5.73 -19.03
CA CYS A 167 27.74 -6.75 -18.97
C CYS A 167 28.17 -7.97 -19.79
N GLU A 168 27.92 -9.18 -19.27
CA GLU A 168 28.33 -10.44 -19.91
C GLU A 168 27.18 -11.43 -19.95
N ILE A 169 27.02 -12.14 -21.08
CA ILE A 169 25.98 -13.15 -21.22
C ILE A 169 26.49 -14.51 -20.72
N ALA A 170 25.86 -15.01 -19.66
CA ALA A 170 26.15 -16.31 -19.06
C ALA A 170 25.03 -17.33 -19.32
N GLY A 171 25.43 -18.59 -19.48
CA GLY A 171 24.52 -19.73 -19.59
C GLY A 171 23.45 -19.58 -20.71
N PRO A 172 22.18 -19.89 -20.42
CA PRO A 172 21.11 -19.93 -21.42
C PRO A 172 20.63 -18.55 -21.88
N GLY A 173 20.98 -17.47 -21.17
CA GLY A 173 20.51 -16.11 -21.46
C GLY A 173 20.51 -15.17 -20.26
N PHE A 174 21.35 -15.44 -19.24
CA PHE A 174 21.52 -14.52 -18.12
C PHE A 174 22.45 -13.38 -18.52
N ILE A 175 22.15 -12.16 -18.11
CA ILE A 175 23.03 -11.01 -18.34
C ILE A 175 23.62 -10.62 -16.98
N ASN A 176 24.89 -10.97 -16.75
CA ASN A 176 25.65 -10.59 -15.57
C ASN A 176 26.11 -9.14 -15.71
N ILE A 177 25.95 -8.35 -14.65
CA ILE A 177 26.20 -6.90 -14.62
C ILE A 177 27.31 -6.64 -13.60
N PHE A 178 28.39 -6.01 -14.06
CA PHE A 178 29.52 -5.62 -13.23
C PHE A 178 29.47 -4.10 -13.01
N LEU A 179 29.46 -3.68 -11.75
CA LEU A 179 29.40 -2.27 -11.39
C LEU A 179 30.78 -1.63 -11.49
N ASN A 180 30.79 -0.38 -11.94
CA ASN A 180 31.99 0.43 -12.01
C ASN A 180 32.48 0.81 -10.61
N ARG A 181 33.71 0.41 -10.28
CA ARG A 181 34.34 0.69 -8.98
C ARG A 181 34.51 2.19 -8.70
N ASP A 182 34.90 2.97 -9.70
CA ASP A 182 35.08 4.42 -9.54
C ASP A 182 33.75 5.11 -9.23
N TYR A 183 32.67 4.61 -9.83
CA TYR A 183 31.31 5.07 -9.52
C TYR A 183 30.94 4.76 -8.07
N ALA A 184 31.20 3.55 -7.59
CA ALA A 184 30.94 3.14 -6.21
C ALA A 184 31.76 3.98 -5.20
N VAL A 185 33.05 4.21 -5.46
CA VAL A 185 33.92 5.03 -4.60
C VAL A 185 33.40 6.47 -4.51
N LYS A 186 32.99 7.08 -5.64
CA LYS A 186 32.40 8.43 -5.65
C LYS A 186 31.13 8.49 -4.82
N LYS A 187 30.25 7.49 -4.91
CA LYS A 187 29.03 7.43 -4.09
C LYS A 187 29.38 7.27 -2.61
N LEU A 188 30.31 6.39 -2.23
CA LEU A 188 30.75 6.26 -0.84
C LEU A 188 31.32 7.57 -0.28
N GLN A 189 32.14 8.29 -1.06
CA GLN A 189 32.65 9.61 -0.67
C GLN A 189 31.52 10.61 -0.41
N ALA A 190 30.47 10.61 -1.23
CA ALA A 190 29.30 11.45 -1.02
C ALA A 190 28.57 11.12 0.29
N ILE A 191 28.50 9.85 0.70
CA ILE A 191 27.92 9.43 1.99
C ILE A 191 28.75 9.96 3.16
N PHE A 192 30.08 9.86 3.07
CA PHE A 192 30.96 10.38 4.13
C PHE A 192 30.92 11.90 4.25
N GLN A 193 30.69 12.62 3.15
CA GLN A 193 30.63 14.08 3.13
C GLN A 193 29.26 14.63 3.55
N ASN A 194 28.16 14.03 3.04
CA ASN A 194 26.81 14.57 3.17
C ASN A 194 25.91 13.76 4.12
N GLY A 195 26.40 12.64 4.65
CA GLY A 195 25.60 11.67 5.40
C GLY A 195 24.80 10.73 4.50
N VAL A 196 24.05 9.82 5.11
CA VAL A 196 23.12 8.93 4.41
C VAL A 196 21.86 9.73 4.06
N GLN A 197 21.68 10.02 2.77
CA GLN A 197 20.53 10.77 2.26
C GLN A 197 19.53 9.83 1.58
N PRO A 198 18.22 10.07 1.69
CA PRO A 198 17.21 9.28 1.00
C PRO A 198 17.22 9.52 -0.52
N PRO A 199 16.62 8.61 -1.31
CA PRO A 199 16.30 8.87 -2.70
C PRO A 199 15.25 9.96 -2.87
N THR A 200 15.22 10.58 -4.06
CA THR A 200 14.18 11.56 -4.39
C THR A 200 12.89 10.83 -4.71
N VAL A 201 11.85 11.10 -3.92
CA VAL A 201 10.50 10.61 -4.14
C VAL A 201 9.54 11.79 -4.22
N GLU A 202 8.43 11.62 -4.94
CA GLU A 202 7.35 12.59 -4.95
C GLU A 202 6.78 12.71 -3.53
N ARG A 203 6.79 13.92 -2.99
CA ARG A 203 6.28 14.17 -1.64
C ARG A 203 4.77 13.94 -1.60
N LYS A 204 4.36 13.02 -0.74
CA LYS A 204 2.97 12.66 -0.48
C LYS A 204 2.63 12.84 1.00
N LYS A 205 1.36 13.09 1.28
CA LYS A 205 0.82 13.13 2.65
C LYS A 205 0.37 11.74 3.06
N ILE A 206 0.98 11.22 4.12
CA ILE A 206 0.76 9.87 4.63
C ILE A 206 0.20 9.95 6.04
N ILE A 207 -0.89 9.23 6.30
CA ILE A 207 -1.44 9.04 7.65
C ILE A 207 -1.17 7.61 8.09
N ILE A 208 -0.59 7.45 9.27
CA ILE A 208 -0.30 6.13 9.85
C ILE A 208 -1.06 6.02 11.16
N ASP A 209 -1.95 5.04 11.24
CA ASP A 209 -2.73 4.70 12.42
C ASP A 209 -2.10 3.53 13.15
N PHE A 210 -1.61 3.79 14.37
CA PHE A 210 -0.93 2.79 15.17
C PHE A 210 -0.99 3.09 16.67
N SER A 211 -0.59 2.10 17.48
CA SER A 211 -0.71 2.05 18.94
C SER A 211 -2.15 1.83 19.41
N SER A 212 -3.02 2.83 19.21
CA SER A 212 -4.48 2.80 19.38
C SER A 212 -4.99 1.99 20.59
N PRO A 213 -4.49 2.26 21.83
CA PRO A 213 -4.99 1.59 23.01
C PRO A 213 -6.40 2.06 23.41
N ASN A 214 -7.11 1.20 24.13
CA ASN A 214 -8.39 1.56 24.74
C ASN A 214 -8.16 2.30 26.06
N ILE A 215 -8.83 3.45 26.23
CA ILE A 215 -8.82 4.19 27.50
C ILE A 215 -9.46 3.32 28.59
N ALA A 216 -8.95 3.47 29.82
CA ALA A 216 -9.36 2.68 30.99
C ALA A 216 -9.07 1.17 30.92
N LYS A 217 -8.33 0.72 29.90
CA LYS A 217 -7.75 -0.62 29.86
C LYS A 217 -6.23 -0.52 29.83
N GLU A 218 -5.57 -1.52 30.40
CA GLU A 218 -4.11 -1.56 30.34
C GLU A 218 -3.62 -1.79 28.90
N MET A 219 -2.60 -1.03 28.53
CA MET A 219 -1.89 -1.27 27.29
C MET A 219 -1.13 -2.59 27.42
N HIS A 220 -1.48 -3.56 26.57
CA HIS A 220 -0.85 -4.88 26.50
C HIS A 220 0.10 -5.05 25.30
N VAL A 221 0.81 -6.18 25.24
CA VAL A 221 1.79 -6.52 24.18
C VAL A 221 1.28 -6.44 22.74
N GLY A 222 -0.02 -6.65 22.49
CA GLY A 222 -0.63 -6.41 21.19
C GLY A 222 -0.48 -4.96 20.71
N HIS A 223 -0.81 -3.98 21.56
CA HIS A 223 -0.63 -2.56 21.25
C HIS A 223 0.86 -2.22 21.10
N LEU A 224 1.76 -2.86 21.84
CA LEU A 224 3.21 -2.64 21.69
C LEU A 224 3.71 -3.02 20.30
N ARG A 225 3.24 -4.13 19.71
CA ARG A 225 3.59 -4.49 18.33
C ARG A 225 3.18 -3.42 17.34
N SER A 226 1.91 -2.99 17.40
CA SER A 226 1.42 -1.87 16.59
C SER A 226 2.27 -0.62 16.79
N THR A 227 2.58 -0.30 18.05
CA THR A 227 3.38 0.86 18.47
C THR A 227 4.77 0.88 17.81
N ILE A 228 5.52 -0.22 17.90
CA ILE A 228 6.87 -0.31 17.34
C ILE A 228 6.86 -0.38 15.81
N ILE A 229 5.96 -1.19 15.22
CA ILE A 229 5.87 -1.36 13.77
C ILE A 229 5.46 -0.04 13.11
N GLY A 230 4.42 0.60 13.64
CA GLY A 230 3.91 1.87 13.12
C GLY A 230 4.93 2.99 13.23
N GLU A 231 5.63 3.12 14.35
CA GLU A 231 6.70 4.12 14.49
C GLU A 231 7.87 3.86 13.53
N THR A 232 8.24 2.58 13.34
CA THR A 232 9.30 2.22 12.38
C THR A 232 8.92 2.61 10.95
N ILE A 233 7.67 2.35 10.54
CA ILE A 233 7.15 2.76 9.23
C ILE A 233 7.11 4.29 9.12
N ALA A 234 6.68 4.99 10.19
CA ALA A 234 6.64 6.44 10.22
C ALA A 234 8.04 7.05 10.01
N ARG A 235 9.04 6.61 10.78
CA ARG A 235 10.42 7.09 10.64
C ARG A 235 11.03 6.78 9.28
N LEU A 236 10.73 5.61 8.70
CA LEU A 236 11.18 5.26 7.35
C LEU A 236 10.61 6.22 6.30
N LEU A 237 9.31 6.51 6.38
CA LEU A 237 8.65 7.39 5.41
C LEU A 237 9.06 8.86 5.61
N GLU A 238 9.29 9.30 6.83
CA GLU A 238 9.86 10.62 7.11
C GLU A 238 11.30 10.73 6.61
N PHE A 239 12.10 9.67 6.77
CA PHE A 239 13.44 9.61 6.19
C PHE A 239 13.37 9.75 4.66
N LEU A 240 12.33 9.21 4.00
CA LEU A 240 12.06 9.41 2.58
C LEU A 240 11.43 10.77 2.24
N ASN A 241 11.39 11.73 3.16
CA ASN A 241 10.82 13.07 3.00
C ASN A 241 9.30 13.11 2.70
N PHE A 242 8.54 12.08 3.07
CA PHE A 242 7.08 12.15 3.06
C PHE A 242 6.55 13.04 4.19
N GLU A 243 5.37 13.64 4.01
CA GLU A 243 4.67 14.31 5.10
C GLU A 243 3.88 13.28 5.91
N VAL A 244 4.44 12.85 7.04
CA VAL A 244 3.85 11.78 7.87
C VAL A 244 3.06 12.34 9.04
N HIS A 245 1.81 11.91 9.16
CA HIS A 245 0.92 12.19 10.28
C HIS A 245 0.71 10.91 11.08
N ARG A 246 1.32 10.85 12.25
CA ARG A 246 1.20 9.73 13.19
C ARG A 246 -0.07 9.89 14.03
N ILE A 247 -1.05 9.02 13.82
CA ILE A 247 -2.35 9.08 14.48
C ILE A 247 -2.47 7.95 15.50
N ASN A 248 -2.82 8.32 16.73
CA ASN A 248 -3.17 7.38 17.78
C ASN A 248 -4.71 7.32 17.90
N HIS A 249 -5.31 6.29 17.33
CA HIS A 249 -6.76 6.11 17.26
C HIS A 249 -7.30 5.44 18.53
N ILE A 250 -7.20 6.16 19.65
CA ILE A 250 -7.57 5.63 20.96
C ILE A 250 -9.08 5.30 21.06
N GLY A 251 -9.39 4.21 21.76
CA GLY A 251 -10.76 3.84 22.10
C GLY A 251 -11.26 4.66 23.29
N ASP A 252 -11.69 5.89 23.03
CA ASP A 252 -12.13 6.86 24.04
C ASP A 252 -13.64 7.17 24.00
N TRP A 253 -14.43 6.40 23.24
CA TRP A 253 -15.86 6.66 23.03
C TRP A 253 -16.75 5.41 23.11
N GLY A 254 -16.45 4.48 24.02
CA GLY A 254 -17.24 3.26 24.20
C GLY A 254 -18.27 3.31 25.35
N THR A 255 -19.16 2.32 25.39
CA THR A 255 -20.19 2.20 26.45
C THR A 255 -19.61 1.96 27.85
N GLN A 256 -18.35 1.49 27.94
CA GLN A 256 -17.63 1.33 29.20
C GLN A 256 -17.47 2.64 29.98
N PHE A 257 -17.51 3.80 29.31
CA PHE A 257 -17.39 5.08 30.02
C PHE A 257 -18.60 5.39 30.90
N GLY A 258 -19.78 4.83 30.61
CA GLY A 258 -20.96 5.01 31.45
C GLY A 258 -20.75 4.52 32.87
N MET A 259 -20.27 3.27 33.02
CA MET A 259 -19.97 2.71 34.34
C MET A 259 -18.81 3.43 35.03
N LEU A 260 -17.79 3.86 34.28
CA LEU A 260 -16.65 4.59 34.85
C LEU A 260 -17.06 5.96 35.37
N ILE A 261 -17.92 6.69 34.65
CA ILE A 261 -18.43 8.00 35.09
C ILE A 261 -19.35 7.83 36.30
N ALA A 262 -20.27 6.86 36.28
CA ALA A 262 -21.14 6.59 37.43
C ALA A 262 -20.33 6.20 38.67
N HIS A 263 -19.31 5.36 38.51
CA HIS A 263 -18.40 4.99 39.61
C HIS A 263 -17.58 6.19 40.10
N LEU A 264 -17.13 7.06 39.21
CA LEU A 264 -16.40 8.28 39.55
C LEU A 264 -17.25 9.22 40.42
N GLN A 265 -18.51 9.40 40.04
CA GLN A 265 -19.46 10.26 40.75
C GLN A 265 -19.72 9.76 42.19
N ASP A 266 -19.79 8.44 42.38
CA ASP A 266 -20.00 7.84 43.70
C ASP A 266 -18.75 7.91 44.58
N ARG A 267 -17.59 7.57 44.01
CA ARG A 267 -16.32 7.47 44.75
C ARG A 267 -15.71 8.84 45.06
N PHE A 268 -15.89 9.79 44.15
CA PHE A 268 -15.36 11.15 44.25
C PHE A 268 -16.47 12.16 43.93
N PRO A 269 -17.39 12.43 44.88
CA PRO A 269 -18.46 13.41 44.66
C PRO A 269 -17.94 14.81 44.31
N ASP A 270 -16.73 15.16 44.76
CA ASP A 270 -16.03 16.41 44.51
C ASP A 270 -15.10 16.40 43.27
N HIS A 271 -15.20 15.41 42.39
CA HIS A 271 -14.41 15.29 41.14
C HIS A 271 -14.50 16.51 40.21
N LEU A 272 -15.57 17.32 40.34
CA LEU A 272 -15.72 18.55 39.57
C LEU A 272 -14.84 19.69 40.09
N GLU A 273 -14.41 19.64 41.35
CA GLU A 273 -13.62 20.68 42.01
C GLU A 273 -12.16 20.26 42.22
N LYS A 274 -11.92 18.98 42.52
CA LYS A 274 -10.58 18.43 42.76
C LYS A 274 -10.27 17.30 41.80
N MET A 275 -9.01 17.23 41.36
CA MET A 275 -8.55 16.12 40.55
C MET A 275 -8.57 14.84 41.41
N PRO A 276 -9.32 13.81 41.02
CA PRO A 276 -9.44 12.61 41.82
C PRO A 276 -8.10 11.85 41.83
N PRO A 277 -7.65 11.31 42.98
CA PRO A 277 -6.39 10.59 43.12
C PRO A 277 -6.50 9.16 42.56
N ILE A 278 -6.82 9.03 41.27
CA ILE A 278 -6.88 7.73 40.59
C ILE A 278 -5.46 7.35 40.19
N SER A 279 -4.81 6.53 41.00
CA SER A 279 -3.45 6.03 40.72
C SER A 279 -3.45 4.78 39.83
N ASP A 280 -4.49 3.96 39.92
CA ASP A 280 -4.62 2.71 39.18
C ASP A 280 -6.00 2.64 38.51
N LEU A 281 -6.01 2.91 37.21
CA LEU A 281 -7.23 2.91 36.42
C LEU A 281 -7.77 1.49 36.16
N GLN A 282 -6.93 0.46 36.28
CA GLN A 282 -7.36 -0.92 36.11
C GLN A 282 -8.20 -1.38 37.31
N SER A 283 -7.72 -1.12 38.52
CA SER A 283 -8.49 -1.35 39.74
C SER A 283 -9.80 -0.58 39.71
N PHE A 284 -9.77 0.70 39.31
CA PHE A 284 -10.97 1.53 39.15
C PHE A 284 -11.97 0.93 38.13
N TYR A 285 -11.48 0.40 37.00
CA TYR A 285 -12.32 -0.29 36.02
C TYR A 285 -12.92 -1.58 36.58
N LYS A 286 -12.14 -2.40 37.30
CA LYS A 286 -12.61 -3.66 37.89
C LYS A 286 -13.71 -3.41 38.93
N GLU A 287 -13.49 -2.44 39.83
CA GLU A 287 -14.50 -2.02 40.82
C GLU A 287 -15.80 -1.53 40.14
N ALA A 288 -15.68 -0.71 39.09
CA ALA A 288 -16.84 -0.25 38.33
C ALA A 288 -17.56 -1.40 37.61
N LYS A 289 -16.81 -2.39 37.12
CA LYS A 289 -17.35 -3.56 36.42
C LYS A 289 -18.08 -4.51 37.37
N GLU A 290 -17.51 -4.79 38.55
CA GLU A 290 -18.17 -5.57 39.60
C GLU A 290 -19.51 -4.95 40.00
N ARG A 291 -19.53 -3.63 40.25
CA ARG A 291 -20.78 -2.91 40.53
C ARG A 291 -21.77 -2.94 39.37
N PHE A 292 -21.30 -2.89 38.12
CA PHE A 292 -22.16 -2.99 36.95
C PHE A 292 -22.86 -4.35 36.84
N ASP A 293 -22.21 -5.42 37.29
CA ASP A 293 -22.73 -6.77 37.19
C ASP A 293 -23.60 -7.15 38.40
N GLU A 294 -23.37 -6.56 39.58
CA GLU A 294 -24.09 -6.89 40.83
C GLU A 294 -25.22 -5.92 41.21
N ASP A 295 -25.14 -4.64 40.82
CA ASP A 295 -26.07 -3.58 41.23
C ASP A 295 -26.89 -3.07 40.03
N GLU A 296 -28.17 -3.48 39.97
CA GLU A 296 -29.11 -3.08 38.91
C GLU A 296 -29.41 -1.56 38.90
N GLU A 297 -29.36 -0.88 40.06
CA GLU A 297 -29.53 0.58 40.11
C GLU A 297 -28.31 1.28 39.53
N PHE A 298 -27.10 0.82 39.88
CA PHE A 298 -25.85 1.31 39.29
C PHE A 298 -25.80 1.06 37.78
N LYS A 299 -26.23 -0.11 37.32
CA LYS A 299 -26.30 -0.46 35.90
C LYS A 299 -27.21 0.50 35.12
N LYS A 300 -28.39 0.84 35.67
CA LYS A 300 -29.27 1.84 35.08
C LYS A 300 -28.60 3.22 35.01
N ARG A 301 -27.94 3.66 36.08
CA ARG A 301 -27.18 4.93 36.09
C ARG A 301 -26.00 4.93 35.11
N ALA A 302 -25.34 3.79 34.91
CA ALA A 302 -24.27 3.64 33.95
C ALA A 302 -24.78 3.84 32.52
N TYR A 303 -25.92 3.24 32.15
CA TYR A 303 -26.56 3.48 30.84
C TYR A 303 -26.98 4.94 30.67
N ASP A 304 -27.62 5.53 31.68
CA ASP A 304 -28.00 6.95 31.67
C ASP A 304 -26.77 7.86 31.50
N SER A 305 -25.64 7.50 32.10
CA SER A 305 -24.38 8.24 31.97
C SER A 305 -23.79 8.18 30.56
N VAL A 306 -23.96 7.07 29.84
CA VAL A 306 -23.58 6.99 28.41
C VAL A 306 -24.42 7.96 27.58
N VAL A 307 -25.74 7.98 27.78
CA VAL A 307 -26.65 8.86 27.03
C VAL A 307 -26.32 10.32 27.30
N LYS A 308 -26.06 10.69 28.56
CA LYS A 308 -25.65 12.05 28.94
C LYS A 308 -24.28 12.44 28.39
N LEU A 309 -23.34 11.50 28.30
CA LEU A 309 -22.05 11.73 27.65
C LEU A 309 -22.21 11.99 26.15
N GLN A 310 -23.02 11.17 25.46
CA GLN A 310 -23.32 11.32 24.04
C GLN A 310 -24.11 12.61 23.72
N SER A 311 -24.90 13.08 24.68
CA SER A 311 -25.63 14.36 24.60
C SER A 311 -24.76 15.58 24.94
N PHE A 312 -23.45 15.39 25.12
CA PHE A 312 -22.48 16.44 25.48
C PHE A 312 -22.82 17.18 26.78
N GLU A 313 -23.42 16.51 27.76
CA GLU A 313 -23.74 17.15 29.04
C GLU A 313 -22.44 17.60 29.74
N PRO A 314 -22.30 18.90 30.12
CA PRO A 314 -21.02 19.45 30.59
C PRO A 314 -20.39 18.70 31.77
N LYS A 315 -21.20 18.22 32.72
CA LYS A 315 -20.72 17.48 33.89
C LYS A 315 -20.14 16.12 33.51
N HIS A 316 -20.79 15.40 32.60
CA HIS A 316 -20.38 14.07 32.15
C HIS A 316 -19.15 14.17 31.23
N ILE A 317 -19.08 15.19 30.37
CA ILE A 317 -17.89 15.47 29.56
C ILE A 317 -16.69 15.81 30.46
N LYS A 318 -16.88 16.57 31.53
CA LYS A 318 -15.79 16.87 32.48
C LYS A 318 -15.30 15.61 33.19
N ALA A 319 -16.21 14.75 33.65
CA ALA A 319 -15.86 13.45 34.23
C ALA A 319 -15.10 12.55 33.24
N TRP A 320 -15.57 12.45 31.99
CA TRP A 320 -14.91 11.71 30.92
C TRP A 320 -13.49 12.21 30.65
N LYS A 321 -13.30 13.54 30.52
CA LYS A 321 -11.97 14.14 30.32
C LYS A 321 -11.00 13.75 31.43
N LEU A 322 -11.43 13.79 32.70
CA LEU A 322 -10.60 13.39 33.84
C LEU A 322 -10.14 11.93 33.73
N ILE A 323 -11.05 11.01 33.36
CA ILE A 323 -10.73 9.59 33.16
C ILE A 323 -9.73 9.41 32.01
N CYS A 324 -9.95 10.10 30.89
CA CYS A 324 -9.04 10.08 29.74
C CYS A 324 -7.66 10.64 30.12
N ASP A 325 -7.59 11.75 30.85
CA ASP A 325 -6.34 12.40 31.25
C ASP A 325 -5.47 11.50 32.14
N VAL A 326 -6.07 10.69 33.01
CA VAL A 326 -5.34 9.69 33.80
C VAL A 326 -4.74 8.61 32.88
N SER A 327 -5.51 8.08 31.93
CA SER A 327 -4.98 7.11 30.94
C SER A 327 -3.86 7.70 30.09
N ARG A 328 -4.05 8.93 29.60
CA ARG A 328 -3.07 9.64 28.76
C ARG A 328 -1.72 9.78 29.47
N LYS A 329 -1.72 10.12 30.76
CA LYS A 329 -0.49 10.23 31.56
C LYS A 329 0.24 8.88 31.65
N GLU A 330 -0.48 7.78 31.83
CA GLU A 330 0.14 6.45 31.86
C GLU A 330 0.67 6.01 30.49
N PHE A 331 -0.07 6.27 29.41
CA PHE A 331 0.39 5.98 28.05
C PHE A 331 1.60 6.82 27.67
N GLN A 332 1.64 8.09 28.06
CA GLN A 332 2.77 8.98 27.78
C GLN A 332 4.07 8.46 28.39
N LYS A 333 4.05 7.92 29.62
CA LYS A 333 5.24 7.28 30.22
C LYS A 333 5.80 6.15 29.35
N ILE A 334 4.94 5.38 28.70
CA ILE A 334 5.35 4.29 27.80
C ILE A 334 5.93 4.88 26.51
N TYR A 335 5.26 5.87 25.92
CA TYR A 335 5.72 6.52 24.70
C TYR A 335 7.06 7.23 24.88
N ASP A 336 7.25 7.94 26.00
CA ASP A 336 8.52 8.61 26.34
C ASP A 336 9.67 7.59 26.45
N ARG A 337 9.43 6.45 27.11
CA ARG A 337 10.42 5.37 27.24
C ARG A 337 10.78 4.71 25.91
N LEU A 338 9.86 4.71 24.96
CA LEU A 338 10.05 4.13 23.63
C LEU A 338 10.50 5.17 22.59
N ASP A 339 10.66 6.44 22.97
CA ASP A 339 10.96 7.56 22.07
C ASP A 339 9.90 7.72 20.95
N ILE A 340 8.62 7.73 21.33
CA ILE A 340 7.50 7.74 20.38
C ILE A 340 6.72 9.04 20.51
N THR A 341 6.48 9.68 19.36
CA THR A 341 5.64 10.88 19.26
C THR A 341 4.37 10.55 18.49
N LEU A 342 3.20 10.84 19.06
CA LEU A 342 1.91 10.49 18.48
C LEU A 342 0.95 11.67 18.60
N LYS A 343 0.10 11.87 17.59
CA LYS A 343 -1.04 12.78 17.68
C LYS A 343 -2.29 11.98 18.02
N GLU A 344 -2.82 12.21 19.22
CA GLU A 344 -4.06 11.58 19.67
C GLU A 344 -5.26 12.03 18.82
N ARG A 345 -6.01 11.06 18.30
CA ARG A 345 -7.29 11.29 17.61
C ARG A 345 -8.17 10.04 17.75
N GLY A 346 -8.78 9.92 18.93
CA GLY A 346 -9.68 8.83 19.26
C GLY A 346 -11.01 8.84 18.52
N GLU A 347 -11.82 7.83 18.80
CA GLU A 347 -13.20 7.69 18.31
C GLU A 347 -14.07 8.92 18.63
N SER A 348 -13.83 9.56 19.79
CA SER A 348 -14.59 10.74 20.25
C SER A 348 -14.50 11.92 19.27
N PHE A 349 -13.37 12.06 18.55
CA PHE A 349 -13.17 13.12 17.56
C PHE A 349 -14.12 12.97 16.36
N TYR A 350 -14.52 11.74 16.05
CA TYR A 350 -15.33 11.44 14.87
C TYR A 350 -16.83 11.41 15.15
N GLN A 351 -17.29 11.53 16.41
CA GLN A 351 -18.70 11.37 16.78
C GLN A 351 -19.67 12.18 15.91
N THR A 352 -19.41 13.48 15.72
CA THR A 352 -20.25 14.35 14.87
C THR A 352 -20.16 13.99 13.39
N ARG A 353 -19.02 13.46 12.95
CA ARG A 353 -18.79 12.99 11.56
C ARG A 353 -19.43 11.63 11.32
N THR A 354 -19.53 10.79 12.34
CA THR A 354 -20.22 9.51 12.31
C THR A 354 -21.71 9.74 12.03
N GLU A 355 -22.36 10.65 12.75
CA GLU A 355 -23.76 11.01 12.47
C GLU A 355 -23.95 11.50 11.02
N LYS A 356 -23.02 12.31 10.53
CA LYS A 356 -23.07 12.85 9.17
C LYS A 356 -22.90 11.76 8.11
N ILE A 357 -21.92 10.86 8.26
CA ILE A 357 -21.65 9.83 7.26
C ILE A 357 -22.78 8.80 7.20
N VAL A 358 -23.41 8.46 8.34
CA VAL A 358 -24.56 7.55 8.33
C VAL A 358 -25.70 8.14 7.50
N LYS A 359 -26.02 9.42 7.68
CA LYS A 359 -27.05 10.10 6.88
C LYS A 359 -26.71 10.14 5.39
N GLU A 360 -25.48 10.48 5.05
CA GLU A 360 -25.03 10.50 3.64
C GLU A 360 -25.12 9.13 2.98
N LEU A 361 -24.74 8.05 3.70
CA LEU A 361 -24.84 6.68 3.18
C LEU A 361 -26.30 6.25 2.99
N GLU A 362 -27.19 6.68 3.89
CA GLU A 362 -28.63 6.42 3.79
C GLU A 362 -29.26 7.17 2.61
N GLU A 363 -28.98 8.47 2.48
CA GLU A 363 -29.48 9.31 1.39
C GLU A 363 -28.98 8.85 0.01
N ALA A 364 -27.76 8.32 -0.05
CA ALA A 364 -27.19 7.74 -1.25
C ALA A 364 -27.68 6.32 -1.57
N GLY A 365 -28.50 5.71 -0.69
CA GLY A 365 -29.08 4.38 -0.91
C GLY A 365 -28.08 3.22 -0.74
N PHE A 366 -27.01 3.41 0.03
CA PHE A 366 -26.02 2.36 0.29
C PHE A 366 -26.36 1.45 1.48
N LEU A 367 -27.31 1.86 2.32
CA LEU A 367 -27.69 1.13 3.53
C LEU A 367 -28.95 0.29 3.31
N GLU A 368 -28.90 -0.95 3.78
CA GLU A 368 -30.04 -1.87 3.83
C GLU A 368 -30.49 -2.07 5.28
N ASN A 369 -31.80 -2.25 5.48
CA ASN A 369 -32.35 -2.60 6.79
C ASN A 369 -32.36 -4.11 6.96
N ASP A 370 -31.78 -4.61 8.04
CA ASP A 370 -31.70 -6.03 8.40
C ASP A 370 -31.91 -6.21 9.91
N ASP A 371 -33.05 -6.79 10.30
CA ASP A 371 -33.49 -6.95 11.70
C ASP A 371 -33.38 -5.66 12.54
N GLY A 372 -33.82 -4.53 11.95
CA GLY A 372 -33.77 -3.22 12.59
C GLY A 372 -32.38 -2.59 12.64
N ARG A 373 -31.34 -3.26 12.14
CA ARG A 373 -29.99 -2.71 11.95
C ARG A 373 -29.87 -2.10 10.56
N LYS A 374 -28.98 -1.13 10.41
CA LYS A 374 -28.57 -0.61 9.09
C LYS A 374 -27.22 -1.18 8.71
N ILE A 375 -27.20 -1.92 7.62
CA ILE A 375 -26.01 -2.62 7.13
C ILE A 375 -25.59 -2.13 5.75
N MET A 376 -24.32 -2.27 5.41
CA MET A 376 -23.77 -1.95 4.09
C MET A 376 -22.98 -3.13 3.55
N TRP A 377 -23.30 -3.57 2.34
CA TRP A 377 -22.54 -4.60 1.64
C TRP A 377 -21.37 -4.00 0.87
N GLY A 378 -20.21 -4.64 0.97
CA GLY A 378 -19.03 -4.31 0.16
C GLY A 378 -19.16 -4.76 -1.29
N ASP A 379 -18.04 -5.22 -1.85
CA ASP A 379 -17.96 -5.83 -3.18
C ASP A 379 -17.95 -7.38 -3.07
N GLU A 380 -17.78 -8.07 -4.19
CA GLU A 380 -17.75 -9.54 -4.28
C GLU A 380 -16.65 -10.20 -3.40
N SER A 381 -15.68 -9.42 -2.91
CA SER A 381 -14.64 -9.93 -1.99
C SER A 381 -15.11 -10.02 -0.55
N THR A 382 -16.29 -9.47 -0.23
CA THR A 382 -16.84 -9.42 1.14
C THR A 382 -17.96 -10.45 1.33
N THR A 383 -17.90 -11.22 2.41
CA THR A 383 -18.90 -12.27 2.73
C THR A 383 -19.82 -11.90 3.88
N VAL A 384 -19.48 -10.85 4.65
CA VAL A 384 -20.27 -10.37 5.78
C VAL A 384 -20.52 -8.87 5.63
N PRO A 385 -21.70 -8.38 6.06
CA PRO A 385 -22.05 -6.98 5.89
C PRO A 385 -21.41 -6.10 6.98
N PHE A 386 -21.20 -4.83 6.64
CA PHE A 386 -20.69 -3.81 7.53
C PHE A 386 -21.84 -3.19 8.33
N THR A 387 -21.83 -3.28 9.66
CA THR A 387 -22.97 -2.88 10.52
C THR A 387 -22.84 -1.44 10.95
N ILE A 388 -23.45 -0.51 10.21
CA ILE A 388 -23.33 0.94 10.45
C ILE A 388 -24.21 1.42 11.62
N VAL A 389 -25.40 0.86 11.82
CA VAL A 389 -26.28 1.23 12.95
C VAL A 389 -26.89 -0.03 13.56
N LYS A 390 -26.84 -0.15 14.89
CA LYS A 390 -27.49 -1.23 15.63
C LYS A 390 -29.01 -1.03 15.69
N SER A 391 -29.73 -2.05 16.15
CA SER A 391 -31.19 -2.01 16.35
C SER A 391 -31.65 -0.98 17.39
N ASP A 392 -30.78 -0.60 18.32
CA ASP A 392 -31.02 0.45 19.32
C ASP A 392 -30.72 1.87 18.78
N GLY A 393 -30.36 2.02 17.51
CA GLY A 393 -29.96 3.29 16.90
C GLY A 393 -28.52 3.71 17.22
N GLY A 394 -27.78 2.95 18.02
CA GLY A 394 -26.40 3.24 18.38
C GLY A 394 -25.41 2.94 17.24
N PHE A 395 -24.37 3.78 17.14
CA PHE A 395 -23.24 3.55 16.25
C PHE A 395 -22.31 2.43 16.76
N THR A 396 -21.53 1.88 15.85
CA THR A 396 -20.58 0.79 16.08
C THR A 396 -19.15 1.26 15.74
N TYR A 397 -18.18 0.35 15.90
CA TYR A 397 -16.81 0.55 15.44
C TYR A 397 -16.74 0.69 13.90
N ASP A 398 -17.65 0.03 13.16
CA ASP A 398 -17.77 0.16 11.71
C ASP A 398 -18.10 1.61 11.31
N SER A 399 -19.02 2.24 12.04
CA SER A 399 -19.44 3.62 11.78
C SER A 399 -18.32 4.63 12.08
N SER A 400 -17.57 4.45 13.18
CA SER A 400 -16.45 5.33 13.51
C SER A 400 -15.30 5.18 12.51
N ASP A 401 -14.98 3.97 12.08
CA ASP A 401 -13.91 3.73 11.11
C ASP A 401 -14.26 4.27 9.72
N MET A 402 -15.53 4.17 9.31
CA MET A 402 -16.02 4.80 8.08
C MET A 402 -15.90 6.33 8.14
N ALA A 403 -16.24 6.94 9.28
CA ALA A 403 -16.04 8.37 9.48
C ALA A 403 -14.55 8.75 9.48
N ALA A 404 -13.70 7.91 10.08
CA ALA A 404 -12.27 8.13 10.17
C ALA A 404 -11.58 8.06 8.80
N ILE A 405 -11.85 7.02 7.99
CA ILE A 405 -11.28 6.91 6.65
C ILE A 405 -11.71 8.08 5.76
N LYS A 406 -12.98 8.49 5.83
CA LYS A 406 -13.49 9.65 5.09
C LYS A 406 -12.76 10.93 5.50
N HIS A 407 -12.62 11.18 6.80
CA HIS A 407 -11.88 12.33 7.31
C HIS A 407 -10.43 12.34 6.82
N ARG A 408 -9.74 11.19 6.88
CA ARG A 408 -8.34 11.05 6.47
C ARG A 408 -8.14 11.31 4.97
N LEU A 409 -9.06 10.85 4.13
CA LEU A 409 -8.95 11.01 2.67
C LEU A 409 -9.46 12.36 2.17
N GLN A 410 -10.59 12.86 2.70
CA GLN A 410 -11.27 14.03 2.13
C GLN A 410 -10.96 15.35 2.87
N GLU A 411 -10.84 15.31 4.20
CA GLU A 411 -10.52 16.52 4.98
C GLU A 411 -9.01 16.71 5.10
N GLU A 412 -8.29 15.66 5.48
CA GLU A 412 -6.83 15.70 5.58
C GLU A 412 -6.13 15.56 4.22
N LYS A 413 -6.83 15.11 3.18
CA LYS A 413 -6.28 14.94 1.83
C LYS A 413 -5.03 14.06 1.81
N ALA A 414 -5.05 12.96 2.56
CA ALA A 414 -3.96 11.99 2.53
C ALA A 414 -3.95 11.22 1.21
N ASP A 415 -2.77 11.13 0.59
CA ASP A 415 -2.54 10.28 -0.58
C ASP A 415 -2.41 8.80 -0.18
N TRP A 416 -1.93 8.55 1.04
CA TRP A 416 -1.73 7.21 1.57
C TRP A 416 -2.15 7.10 3.04
N VAL A 417 -2.98 6.11 3.37
CA VAL A 417 -3.35 5.77 4.74
C VAL A 417 -2.88 4.35 5.07
N ILE A 418 -2.15 4.19 6.18
CA ILE A 418 -1.62 2.91 6.66
C ILE A 418 -2.26 2.57 8.00
N TYR A 419 -2.88 1.41 8.11
CA TYR A 419 -3.50 0.89 9.32
C TYR A 419 -2.65 -0.23 9.91
N VAL A 420 -2.04 -0.02 11.07
CA VAL A 420 -1.15 -1.00 11.72
C VAL A 420 -1.89 -1.69 12.86
N VAL A 421 -2.55 -2.80 12.55
CA VAL A 421 -3.49 -3.48 13.46
C VAL A 421 -3.26 -5.00 13.47
N ASP A 422 -3.75 -5.68 14.50
CA ASP A 422 -3.67 -7.15 14.59
C ASP A 422 -4.37 -7.83 13.41
N SER A 423 -3.77 -8.90 12.88
CA SER A 423 -4.30 -9.65 11.72
C SER A 423 -5.70 -10.22 11.94
N GLY A 424 -6.16 -10.38 13.18
CA GLY A 424 -7.54 -10.76 13.50
C GLY A 424 -8.58 -9.76 13.03
N GLN A 425 -8.20 -8.51 12.75
CA GLN A 425 -9.08 -7.47 12.19
C GLN A 425 -8.95 -7.32 10.66
N ALA A 426 -8.22 -8.20 9.97
CA ALA A 426 -8.02 -8.07 8.53
C ALA A 426 -9.35 -8.05 7.75
N THR A 427 -10.29 -8.92 8.10
CA THR A 427 -11.62 -8.98 7.47
C THR A 427 -12.39 -7.67 7.63
N HIS A 428 -12.33 -7.05 8.82
CA HIS A 428 -12.94 -5.76 9.09
C HIS A 428 -12.42 -4.67 8.14
N PHE A 429 -11.10 -4.51 8.05
CA PHE A 429 -10.49 -3.51 7.17
C PHE A 429 -10.72 -3.79 5.68
N GLN A 430 -10.76 -5.06 5.28
CA GLN A 430 -11.13 -5.42 3.90
C GLN A 430 -12.54 -4.94 3.56
N ILE A 431 -13.51 -5.16 4.46
CA ILE A 431 -14.89 -4.69 4.28
C ILE A 431 -14.95 -3.17 4.29
N LEU A 432 -14.28 -2.51 5.25
CA LEU A 432 -14.20 -1.05 5.32
C LEU A 432 -13.70 -0.46 3.99
N PHE A 433 -12.62 -1.00 3.43
CA PHE A 433 -12.06 -0.50 2.16
C PHE A 433 -12.99 -0.77 0.98
N ALA A 434 -13.65 -1.93 0.93
CA ALA A 434 -14.64 -2.24 -0.11
C ALA A 434 -15.85 -1.29 -0.04
N CYS A 435 -16.41 -1.09 1.15
CA CYS A 435 -17.50 -0.16 1.40
C CYS A 435 -17.10 1.29 1.08
N ALA A 436 -15.91 1.73 1.49
CA ALA A 436 -15.41 3.08 1.20
C ALA A 436 -15.21 3.32 -0.30
N LYS A 437 -14.77 2.30 -1.07
CA LYS A 437 -14.69 2.38 -2.54
C LYS A 437 -16.08 2.51 -3.16
N LYS A 438 -17.01 1.67 -2.73
CA LYS A 438 -18.40 1.66 -3.23
C LYS A 438 -19.11 2.99 -2.94
N ALA A 439 -18.88 3.60 -1.78
CA ALA A 439 -19.39 4.91 -1.42
C ALA A 439 -18.69 6.09 -2.12
N GLY A 440 -17.68 5.84 -2.97
CA GLY A 440 -16.91 6.89 -3.63
C GLY A 440 -16.01 7.71 -2.70
N ILE A 441 -15.81 7.25 -1.46
CA ILE A 441 -14.92 7.89 -0.47
C ILE A 441 -13.46 7.59 -0.81
N LEU A 442 -13.19 6.34 -1.19
CA LEU A 442 -11.88 5.83 -1.56
C LEU A 442 -11.78 5.65 -3.08
N ASP A 443 -11.06 6.55 -3.74
CA ASP A 443 -10.67 6.41 -5.16
C ASP A 443 -9.31 5.69 -5.29
N PRO A 444 -9.25 4.44 -5.81
CA PRO A 444 -7.99 3.68 -5.93
C PRO A 444 -6.99 4.28 -6.93
N LYS A 445 -7.40 5.22 -7.79
CA LYS A 445 -6.49 5.91 -8.72
C LYS A 445 -5.73 7.04 -8.04
N LYS A 446 -6.28 7.58 -6.95
CA LYS A 446 -5.73 8.74 -6.23
C LYS A 446 -5.15 8.37 -4.88
N HIS A 447 -5.82 7.48 -4.16
CA HIS A 447 -5.49 7.14 -2.80
C HIS A 447 -4.98 5.71 -2.70
N ARG A 448 -3.99 5.52 -1.84
CA ARG A 448 -3.51 4.22 -1.41
C ARG A 448 -3.98 3.99 0.02
N VAL A 449 -4.54 2.82 0.30
CA VAL A 449 -4.84 2.39 1.67
C VAL A 449 -4.25 1.01 1.89
N ASP A 450 -3.48 0.86 2.96
CA ASP A 450 -2.82 -0.41 3.28
C ASP A 450 -3.15 -0.85 4.70
N PHE A 451 -3.49 -2.13 4.83
CA PHE A 451 -3.60 -2.81 6.11
C PHE A 451 -2.28 -3.55 6.41
N VAL A 452 -1.59 -3.11 7.44
CA VAL A 452 -0.35 -3.73 7.94
C VAL A 452 -0.72 -4.61 9.13
N GLY A 453 -1.11 -5.84 8.81
CA GLY A 453 -1.44 -6.87 9.79
C GLY A 453 -0.20 -7.43 10.49
N PHE A 454 -0.28 -7.62 11.80
CA PHE A 454 0.71 -8.40 12.56
C PHE A 454 0.06 -9.54 13.35
N GLY A 455 0.80 -10.64 13.53
CA GLY A 455 0.31 -11.80 14.28
C GLY A 455 0.28 -11.60 15.80
N VAL A 456 -0.32 -12.55 16.49
CA VAL A 456 -0.39 -12.57 17.95
C VAL A 456 0.99 -12.73 18.61
N VAL A 457 1.13 -12.25 19.85
CA VAL A 457 2.33 -12.47 20.67
C VAL A 457 2.19 -13.79 21.42
N LEU A 458 3.18 -14.67 21.23
CA LEU A 458 3.23 -15.99 21.87
C LEU A 458 4.28 -16.03 22.97
N GLY A 459 4.03 -16.83 24.01
CA GLY A 459 5.05 -17.23 24.97
C GLY A 459 5.96 -18.33 24.43
N GLU A 460 6.96 -18.69 25.23
CA GLU A 460 7.86 -19.81 24.93
C GLU A 460 7.10 -21.15 24.80
N ASP A 461 5.92 -21.24 25.42
CA ASP A 461 4.98 -22.37 25.33
C ASP A 461 4.15 -22.40 24.05
N LYS A 462 4.39 -21.48 23.10
CA LYS A 462 3.63 -21.26 21.86
C LYS A 462 2.14 -20.94 22.07
N LYS A 463 1.74 -20.56 23.29
CA LYS A 463 0.38 -20.08 23.58
C LYS A 463 0.37 -18.56 23.67
N LYS A 464 -0.83 -17.97 23.71
CA LYS A 464 -1.01 -16.52 23.82
C LYS A 464 -0.26 -16.00 25.05
N PHE A 465 0.59 -14.99 24.84
CA PHE A 465 1.44 -14.44 25.89
C PHE A 465 0.59 -13.83 27.02
N LYS A 466 0.65 -14.46 28.18
CA LYS A 466 -0.11 -14.12 29.39
C LYS A 466 0.77 -14.29 30.63
N THR A 467 0.40 -13.64 31.73
CA THR A 467 1.04 -13.88 33.05
C THR A 467 0.79 -15.32 33.52
N ARG A 468 1.53 -15.76 34.56
CA ARG A 468 1.29 -17.06 35.22
C ARG A 468 -0.13 -17.19 35.81
N SER A 469 -0.79 -16.06 36.09
CA SER A 469 -2.20 -16.01 36.55
C SER A 469 -3.22 -16.05 35.40
N GLY A 470 -2.80 -15.91 34.14
CA GLY A 470 -3.67 -15.87 32.96
C GLY A 470 -4.11 -14.46 32.52
N ASP A 471 -3.66 -13.43 33.25
CA ASP A 471 -3.90 -12.02 32.97
C ASP A 471 -2.98 -11.46 31.87
N SER A 472 -3.34 -10.30 31.32
CA SER A 472 -2.49 -9.54 30.41
C SER A 472 -1.26 -9.00 31.15
N ILE A 473 -0.09 -9.11 30.54
CA ILE A 473 1.15 -8.52 31.07
C ILE A 473 1.12 -7.01 30.83
N ARG A 474 1.39 -6.24 31.89
CA ARG A 474 1.55 -4.78 31.81
C ARG A 474 2.81 -4.44 31.04
N LEU A 475 2.71 -3.49 30.11
CA LEU A 475 3.86 -3.09 29.31
C LEU A 475 4.97 -2.45 30.12
N VAL A 476 4.64 -1.71 31.17
CA VAL A 476 5.65 -1.11 32.08
C VAL A 476 6.53 -2.20 32.69
N ASP A 477 5.92 -3.27 33.24
CA ASP A 477 6.65 -4.40 33.82
C ASP A 477 7.55 -5.11 32.78
N LEU A 478 7.11 -5.16 31.52
CA LEU A 478 7.89 -5.76 30.44
C LEU A 478 9.14 -4.92 30.12
N LEU A 479 8.98 -3.60 30.04
CA LEU A 479 10.10 -2.68 29.79
C LEU A 479 11.09 -2.67 30.96
N ASP A 480 10.60 -2.74 32.20
CA ASP A 480 11.45 -2.79 33.40
C ASP A 480 12.28 -4.07 33.44
N LYS A 481 11.66 -5.22 33.20
CA LYS A 481 12.38 -6.50 33.06
C LYS A 481 13.37 -6.49 31.89
N GLY A 482 13.05 -5.79 30.81
CA GLY A 482 13.96 -5.61 29.68
C GLY A 482 15.23 -4.86 30.08
N LEU A 483 15.08 -3.77 30.84
CA LEU A 483 16.18 -2.98 31.36
C LEU A 483 17.04 -3.77 32.36
N GLU A 484 16.40 -4.48 33.29
CA GLU A 484 17.08 -5.35 34.27
C GLU A 484 17.97 -6.37 33.55
N LYS A 485 17.41 -7.13 32.59
CA LYS A 485 18.16 -8.13 31.82
C LYS A 485 19.28 -7.52 30.97
N ALA A 486 19.07 -6.33 30.41
CA ALA A 486 20.11 -5.64 29.66
C ALA A 486 21.27 -5.22 30.57
N LEU A 487 20.96 -4.70 31.76
CA LEU A 487 21.95 -4.30 32.77
C LEU A 487 22.75 -5.50 33.28
N ASP A 488 22.11 -6.63 33.55
CA ASP A 488 22.80 -7.85 33.99
C ASP A 488 23.83 -8.33 32.96
N LYS A 489 23.47 -8.30 31.68
CA LYS A 489 24.42 -8.63 30.59
C LYS A 489 25.56 -7.63 30.46
N LEU A 490 25.33 -6.35 30.75
CA LEU A 490 26.38 -5.33 30.75
C LEU A 490 27.37 -5.55 31.90
N LYS A 491 26.86 -5.88 33.10
CA LYS A 491 27.66 -6.23 34.28
C LYS A 491 28.47 -7.51 34.08
N GLU A 492 27.85 -8.54 33.50
CA GLU A 492 28.53 -9.80 33.17
C GLU A 492 29.75 -9.57 32.26
N LYS A 493 29.63 -8.64 31.31
CA LYS A 493 30.71 -8.27 30.39
C LYS A 493 31.66 -7.18 30.95
N GLY A 494 31.47 -6.75 32.20
CA GLY A 494 32.24 -5.68 32.84
C GLY A 494 32.13 -4.31 32.14
N ARG A 495 31.10 -4.11 31.32
CA ARG A 495 30.86 -2.88 30.54
C ARG A 495 30.08 -1.83 31.32
N ASP A 496 29.52 -2.19 32.46
CA ASP A 496 28.89 -1.28 33.43
C ASP A 496 29.88 -0.26 34.02
N LYS A 497 31.19 -0.53 33.93
CA LYS A 497 32.27 0.34 34.40
C LYS A 497 32.96 1.15 33.29
N VAL A 498 32.64 0.88 32.03
CA VAL A 498 33.22 1.59 30.88
C VAL A 498 32.34 2.80 30.61
N ARG A 499 32.82 3.96 31.06
CA ARG A 499 32.11 5.24 31.00
C ARG A 499 32.10 5.84 29.60
#